data_AF-A0A289G985-F1
#
_entry.id   AF-A0A289G985-F1
#
_cell.length_a   1.000
_cell.length_b   1.000
_cell.length_c   1.000
_cell.angle_alpha   90.00
_cell.angle_beta   90.00
_cell.angle_gamma   90.00
#
_symmetry.space_group_name_H-M   'P 1'
#
loop_
_entity.id
_entity.type
_entity.pdbx_description
1 polymer ?
#
loop_
_entity_poly.entity_id
_entity_poly.type
_entity_poly.pdbx_seq_one_letter_code
_entity_poly.pdbx_strand_id
1 'polypeptide(L)'
;MMRLSTTRRKQQGSGLVLVIFIIVVVGFVASVANRNQQRNSQQLVSMVLGTRAEMAARSAINVELSRFYQTTTDGSCHTNSVQSLTFEGEGLAQCSAQVKCNLVGTMDDGRTVHQLSSTGRCQSGDWMLQRVIEVGVKSDSL
;
A
#
# COMPACT_ATOMS: atom_id res chain seq x y z
N MET A 1 17.05 78.56 -21.59
CA MET A 1 16.98 78.18 -20.15
C MET A 1 15.70 77.39 -19.91
N MET A 2 15.75 76.06 -19.96
CA MET A 2 14.60 75.19 -19.72
C MET A 2 14.55 74.83 -18.23
N ARG A 3 13.53 75.32 -17.52
CA ARG A 3 13.29 74.97 -16.11
C ARG A 3 12.55 73.64 -16.05
N LEU A 4 13.26 72.59 -15.63
CA LEU A 4 12.66 71.32 -15.22
C LEU A 4 11.93 71.54 -13.88
N SER A 5 10.60 71.69 -13.96
CA SER A 5 9.73 71.69 -12.78
C SER A 5 9.62 70.26 -12.25
N THR A 6 10.37 69.95 -11.19
CA THR A 6 10.22 68.69 -10.46
C THR A 6 9.15 68.87 -9.40
N THR A 7 7.92 68.41 -9.69
CA THR A 7 6.88 68.29 -8.69
C THR A 7 7.19 67.06 -7.83
N ARG A 8 7.66 67.27 -6.59
CA ARG A 8 7.74 66.18 -5.60
C ARG A 8 6.34 65.73 -5.23
N ARG A 9 5.83 64.73 -5.93
CA ARG A 9 4.63 64.00 -5.55
C ARG A 9 4.93 63.24 -4.25
N LYS A 10 4.30 63.62 -3.14
CA LYS A 10 4.35 62.83 -1.90
C LYS A 10 3.75 61.46 -2.22
N GLN A 11 4.60 60.43 -2.32
CA GLN A 11 4.17 59.04 -2.48
C GLN A 11 3.38 58.66 -1.22
N GLN A 12 2.04 58.62 -1.31
CA GLN A 12 1.23 58.13 -0.20
C GLN A 12 1.45 56.61 -0.11
N GLY A 13 2.06 56.19 0.99
CA GLY A 13 2.68 54.88 1.17
C GLY A 13 1.70 53.72 1.35
N SER A 14 0.99 53.34 0.29
CA SER A 14 0.22 52.08 0.25
C SER A 14 0.99 50.91 -0.39
N GLY A 15 2.08 51.20 -1.12
CA GLY A 15 2.87 50.18 -1.82
C GLY A 15 3.53 49.16 -0.89
N LEU A 16 4.01 49.61 0.28
CA LEU A 16 4.63 48.72 1.27
C LEU A 16 3.61 47.74 1.88
N VAL A 17 2.38 48.20 2.15
CA VAL A 17 1.29 47.35 2.66
C VAL A 17 0.89 46.30 1.62
N LEU A 18 0.80 46.69 0.35
CA LEU A 18 0.52 45.79 -0.76
C LEU A 18 1.59 44.69 -0.88
N VAL A 19 2.87 45.06 -0.83
CA VAL A 19 3.99 44.11 -0.94
C VAL A 19 3.99 43.12 0.22
N ILE A 20 3.76 43.58 1.45
CA ILE A 20 3.68 42.69 2.63
C ILE A 20 2.53 41.70 2.47
N PHE A 21 1.35 42.17 2.03
CA PHE A 21 0.21 41.28 1.79
C PHE A 21 0.53 40.18 0.77
N ILE A 22 1.17 40.54 -0.35
CA ILE A 22 1.56 39.58 -1.38
C ILE A 22 2.57 38.56 -0.83
N ILE A 23 3.60 39.01 -0.10
CA ILE A 23 4.61 38.13 0.50
C ILE A 23 3.96 37.15 1.47
N VAL A 24 3.04 37.61 2.32
CA VAL A 24 2.34 36.75 3.28
C VAL A 24 1.48 35.72 2.55
N VAL A 25 0.67 36.12 1.57
CA VAL A 25 -0.19 35.19 0.81
C VAL A 25 0.65 34.14 0.07
N VAL A 26 1.69 34.54 -0.65
CA VAL A 26 2.58 33.61 -1.36
C VAL A 26 3.32 32.69 -0.38
N GLY A 27 3.73 33.20 0.78
CA GLY A 27 4.34 32.41 1.85
C GLY A 27 3.40 31.33 2.40
N PHE A 28 2.12 31.66 2.61
CA PHE A 28 1.11 30.68 3.01
C PHE A 28 0.90 29.60 1.93
N VAL A 29 0.78 29.99 0.66
CA VAL A 29 0.62 29.04 -0.46
C VAL A 29 1.83 28.10 -0.55
N ALA A 30 3.06 28.63 -0.48
CA ALA A 30 4.28 27.82 -0.51
C ALA A 30 4.38 26.86 0.69
N SER A 31 3.96 27.29 1.88
CA SER A 31 3.92 26.43 3.07
C SER A 31 2.96 25.25 2.89
N VAL A 32 1.76 25.51 2.36
CA VAL A 32 0.77 24.46 2.08
C VAL A 32 1.28 23.50 1.02
N ALA A 33 1.89 24.00 -0.06
CA ALA A 33 2.48 23.17 -1.11
C ALA A 33 3.58 22.24 -0.56
N ASN A 34 4.49 22.75 0.27
CA ASN A 34 5.53 21.94 0.90
C ASN A 34 4.98 20.85 1.82
N ARG A 35 3.94 21.17 2.60
CA ARG A 35 3.25 20.18 3.45
C ARG A 35 2.57 19.10 2.60
N ASN A 36 2.01 19.46 1.45
CA ASN A 36 1.41 18.49 0.52
C ASN A 36 2.46 17.56 -0.09
N GLN A 37 3.61 18.11 -0.51
CA GLN A 37 4.71 17.34 -1.07
C GLN A 37 5.28 16.31 -0.07
N GLN A 38 5.43 16.69 1.20
CA GLN A 38 5.89 15.76 2.24
C GLN A 38 4.91 14.60 2.48
N ARG A 39 3.59 14.86 2.40
CA ARG A 39 2.57 13.80 2.51
C ARG A 39 2.64 12.82 1.34
N ASN A 40 2.88 13.30 0.12
CA ASN A 40 3.01 12.45 -1.06
C ASN A 40 4.18 11.46 -0.93
N SER A 41 5.34 11.89 -0.44
CA SER A 41 6.50 11.00 -0.27
C SER A 41 6.25 9.85 0.70
N GLN A 42 5.52 10.09 1.80
CA GLN A 42 5.16 9.05 2.76
C GLN A 42 4.10 8.09 2.19
N GLN A 43 3.13 8.62 1.42
CA GLN A 43 2.14 7.79 0.73
C GLN A 43 2.77 6.83 -0.28
N LEU A 44 3.80 7.25 -1.03
CA LEU A 44 4.47 6.40 -2.01
C LEU A 44 5.10 5.14 -1.38
N VAL A 45 5.78 5.29 -0.23
CA VAL A 45 6.39 4.14 0.47
C VAL A 45 5.31 3.16 0.95
N SER A 46 4.22 3.68 1.51
CA SER A 46 3.09 2.85 1.96
C SER A 46 2.40 2.12 0.82
N MET A 47 2.31 2.74 -0.36
CA MET A 47 1.72 2.14 -1.55
C MET A 47 2.60 1.01 -2.07
N VAL A 48 3.92 1.22 -2.19
CA VAL A 48 4.85 0.19 -2.66
C VAL A 48 4.92 -1.01 -1.71
N LEU A 49 4.97 -0.76 -0.40
CA LEU A 49 4.93 -1.86 0.59
C LEU A 49 3.57 -2.57 0.57
N GLY A 50 2.48 -1.83 0.35
CA GLY A 50 1.14 -2.38 0.18
C GLY A 50 1.03 -3.31 -1.03
N THR A 51 1.56 -2.91 -2.20
CA THR A 51 1.56 -3.75 -3.41
C THR A 51 2.46 -4.96 -3.25
N ARG A 52 3.63 -4.82 -2.61
CA ARG A 52 4.51 -5.96 -2.29
C ARG A 52 3.83 -6.97 -1.37
N ALA A 53 3.13 -6.50 -0.33
CA ALA A 53 2.39 -7.38 0.58
C ALA A 53 1.24 -8.10 -0.14
N GLU A 54 0.55 -7.42 -1.04
CA GLU A 54 -0.48 -8.04 -1.88
C GLU A 54 0.10 -9.11 -2.81
N MET A 55 1.19 -8.80 -3.51
CA MET A 55 1.86 -9.76 -4.38
C MET A 55 2.37 -10.97 -3.59
N ALA A 56 2.96 -10.78 -2.41
CA ALA A 56 3.37 -11.87 -1.54
C ALA A 56 2.19 -12.77 -1.13
N ALA A 57 1.05 -12.19 -0.76
CA ALA A 57 -0.16 -12.94 -0.44
C ALA A 57 -0.69 -13.73 -1.66
N ARG A 58 -0.72 -13.11 -2.86
CA ARG A 58 -1.14 -13.76 -4.11
C ARG A 58 -0.21 -14.90 -4.52
N SER A 59 1.09 -14.72 -4.39
CA SER A 59 2.06 -15.77 -4.72
C SER A 59 1.89 -16.97 -3.79
N ALA A 60 1.77 -16.74 -2.49
CA ALA A 60 1.57 -17.80 -1.52
C ALA A 60 0.26 -18.55 -1.71
N ILE A 61 -0.84 -17.85 -2.03
CA ILE A 61 -2.11 -18.53 -2.27
C ILE A 61 -2.07 -19.39 -3.53
N ASN A 62 -1.37 -18.95 -4.59
CA ASN A 62 -1.22 -19.76 -5.80
C ASN A 62 -0.39 -21.03 -5.56
N VAL A 63 0.68 -20.93 -4.77
CA VAL A 63 1.47 -22.11 -4.38
C VAL A 63 0.62 -23.09 -3.58
N GLU A 64 -0.14 -22.62 -2.60
CA GLU A 64 -1.02 -23.47 -1.80
C GLU A 64 -2.18 -24.03 -2.61
N LEU A 65 -2.72 -23.27 -3.56
CA LEU A 65 -3.73 -23.74 -4.51
C LEU A 65 -3.18 -24.88 -5.38
N SER A 66 -1.94 -24.76 -5.86
CA SER A 66 -1.30 -25.85 -6.61
C SER A 66 -1.10 -27.09 -5.75
N ARG A 67 -0.70 -26.94 -4.48
CA ARG A 67 -0.53 -28.07 -3.55
C ARG A 67 -1.85 -28.76 -3.27
N PHE A 68 -2.93 -27.99 -3.07
CA PHE A 68 -4.28 -28.51 -2.80
C PHE A 68 -4.78 -29.43 -3.92
N TYR A 69 -4.53 -29.12 -5.19
CA TYR A 69 -5.00 -29.95 -6.31
C TYR A 69 -4.00 -31.01 -6.78
N GLN A 70 -2.69 -30.84 -6.54
CA GLN A 70 -1.66 -31.76 -7.05
C GLN A 70 -1.21 -32.80 -6.02
N THR A 71 -1.43 -32.54 -4.73
CA THR A 71 -0.93 -33.41 -3.65
C THR A 71 -2.05 -33.67 -2.65
N THR A 72 -2.10 -34.87 -2.08
CA THR A 72 -3.07 -35.22 -1.03
C THR A 72 -2.46 -35.19 0.37
N THR A 73 -1.14 -35.02 0.46
CA THR A 73 -0.36 -35.06 1.72
C THR A 73 0.18 -33.70 2.14
N ASP A 74 0.40 -32.80 1.18
CA ASP A 74 1.05 -31.51 1.40
C ASP A 74 0.07 -30.34 1.22
N GLY A 75 0.34 -29.25 1.93
CA GLY A 75 -0.51 -28.05 1.91
C GLY A 75 -1.33 -27.86 3.17
N SER A 76 -1.75 -26.62 3.37
CA SER A 76 -2.42 -26.12 4.58
C SER A 76 -3.75 -26.83 4.85
N CYS A 77 -4.50 -27.22 3.81
CA CYS A 77 -5.78 -27.92 3.97
C CYS A 77 -5.63 -29.39 4.35
N HIS A 78 -4.59 -30.08 3.88
CA HIS A 78 -4.35 -31.50 4.16
C HIS A 78 -3.69 -31.71 5.53
N THR A 79 -2.74 -30.83 5.87
CA THR A 79 -2.02 -30.88 7.15
C THR A 79 -2.75 -30.15 8.28
N ASN A 80 -3.82 -29.41 7.96
CA ASN A 80 -4.56 -28.54 8.86
C ASN A 80 -3.66 -27.58 9.67
N SER A 81 -2.56 -27.15 9.03
CA SER A 81 -1.50 -26.36 9.64
C SER A 81 -1.23 -25.10 8.84
N VAL A 82 -0.73 -24.07 9.51
CA VAL A 82 -0.38 -22.81 8.86
C VAL A 82 0.89 -23.01 8.04
N GLN A 83 0.83 -22.72 6.74
CA GLN A 83 1.98 -22.81 5.85
C GLN A 83 2.62 -21.44 5.69
N SER A 84 3.89 -21.31 6.08
CA SER A 84 4.66 -20.08 5.93
C SER A 84 5.56 -20.14 4.70
N LEU A 85 5.52 -19.11 3.87
CA LEU A 85 6.42 -18.91 2.74
C LEU A 85 7.27 -17.68 2.96
N THR A 86 8.59 -17.85 2.88
CA THR A 86 9.57 -16.77 2.84
C THR A 86 10.06 -16.61 1.40
N PHE A 87 10.23 -15.37 0.97
CA PHE A 87 10.67 -15.06 -0.38
C PHE A 87 12.13 -14.58 -0.32
N GLU A 88 12.99 -15.12 -1.18
CA GLU A 88 14.41 -14.73 -1.25
C GLU A 88 14.74 -13.85 -2.48
N GLY A 89 13.80 -13.69 -3.41
CA GLY A 89 14.02 -12.93 -4.65
C GLY A 89 14.06 -11.41 -4.46
N GLU A 90 14.77 -10.72 -5.35
CA GLU A 90 14.76 -9.25 -5.40
C GLU A 90 13.32 -8.72 -5.52
N GLY A 91 12.93 -7.86 -4.57
CA GLY A 91 11.59 -7.26 -4.50
C GLY A 91 10.73 -7.77 -3.35
N LEU A 92 10.73 -9.08 -3.07
CA LEU A 92 9.98 -9.70 -1.98
C LEU A 92 10.86 -10.19 -0.81
N ALA A 93 12.18 -10.00 -0.85
CA ALA A 93 13.10 -10.40 0.22
C ALA A 93 12.73 -9.91 1.63
N GLN A 94 11.98 -8.80 1.74
CA GLN A 94 11.48 -8.26 3.01
C GLN A 94 10.02 -8.63 3.31
N CYS A 95 9.50 -9.65 2.62
CA CYS A 95 8.13 -10.10 2.72
C CYS A 95 8.06 -11.57 3.14
N SER A 96 7.05 -11.89 3.93
CA SER A 96 6.67 -13.25 4.28
C SER A 96 5.18 -13.40 4.03
N ALA A 97 4.75 -14.61 3.72
CA ALA A 97 3.34 -14.93 3.58
C ALA A 97 2.98 -16.15 4.42
N GLN A 98 1.76 -16.17 4.95
CA GLN A 98 1.22 -17.27 5.73
C GLN A 98 -0.15 -17.64 5.19
N VAL A 99 -0.34 -18.91 4.87
CA VAL A 99 -1.62 -19.44 4.38
C VAL A 99 -2.23 -20.35 5.41
N LYS A 100 -3.52 -20.16 5.64
CA LYS A 100 -4.35 -21.00 6.51
C LYS A 100 -5.51 -21.54 5.70
N CYS A 101 -5.94 -22.75 6.00
CA CYS A 101 -7.09 -23.36 5.38
C CYS A 101 -8.15 -23.65 6.44
N ASN A 102 -9.38 -23.24 6.15
CA ASN A 102 -10.55 -23.50 6.99
C ASN A 102 -11.58 -24.29 6.18
N LEU A 103 -12.18 -25.33 6.78
CA LEU A 103 -13.34 -26.00 6.20
C LEU A 103 -14.57 -25.10 6.36
N VAL A 104 -15.23 -24.78 5.26
CA VAL A 104 -16.47 -23.99 5.25
C VAL A 104 -17.68 -24.90 5.41
N GLY A 105 -17.67 -26.05 4.74
CA GLY A 105 -18.74 -27.03 4.81
C GLY A 105 -18.71 -28.03 3.67
N THR A 106 -19.75 -28.84 3.57
CA THR A 106 -19.94 -29.84 2.52
C THR A 106 -21.18 -29.49 1.70
N MET A 107 -21.07 -29.48 0.37
CA MET A 107 -22.20 -29.29 -0.54
C MET A 107 -23.08 -30.56 -0.60
N ASP A 108 -24.30 -30.40 -1.11
CA ASP A 108 -25.27 -31.48 -1.29
C ASP A 108 -24.74 -32.64 -2.17
N ASP A 109 -23.84 -32.31 -3.11
CA ASP A 109 -23.15 -33.29 -3.97
C ASP A 109 -22.00 -34.05 -3.26
N GLY A 110 -21.85 -33.90 -1.94
CA GLY A 110 -20.81 -34.57 -1.14
C GLY A 110 -19.41 -33.94 -1.21
N ARG A 111 -19.23 -32.85 -1.98
CA ARG A 111 -17.94 -32.15 -2.13
C ARG A 111 -17.69 -31.19 -0.97
N THR A 112 -16.46 -31.15 -0.44
CA THR A 112 -16.08 -30.22 0.62
C THR A 112 -15.63 -28.89 0.04
N VAL A 113 -16.00 -27.80 0.71
CA VAL A 113 -15.57 -26.45 0.37
C VAL A 113 -14.63 -25.96 1.46
N HIS A 114 -13.46 -25.51 1.04
CA HIS A 114 -12.43 -24.96 1.89
C HIS A 114 -12.19 -23.49 1.55
N GLN A 115 -11.87 -22.68 2.55
CA GLN A 115 -11.46 -21.30 2.39
C GLN A 115 -9.98 -21.19 2.76
N LEU A 116 -9.17 -20.80 1.79
CA LEU A 116 -7.77 -20.48 2.00
C LEU A 116 -7.65 -18.98 2.27
N SER A 117 -7.00 -18.62 3.37
CA SER A 117 -6.69 -17.24 3.74
C SER A 117 -5.18 -17.07 3.73
N SER A 118 -4.68 -16.27 2.79
CA SER A 118 -3.26 -15.95 2.62
C SER A 118 -2.98 -14.54 3.13
N THR A 119 -2.09 -14.45 4.11
CA THR A 119 -1.66 -13.20 4.74
C THR A 119 -0.23 -12.88 4.32
N GLY A 120 -0.06 -11.88 3.45
CA GLY A 120 1.24 -11.34 3.06
C GLY A 120 1.63 -10.16 3.95
N ARG A 121 2.84 -10.19 4.49
CA ARG A 121 3.42 -9.14 5.35
C ARG A 121 4.75 -8.70 4.76
N CYS A 122 4.93 -7.39 4.60
CA CYS A 122 6.21 -6.81 4.21
C CYS A 122 6.62 -5.76 5.23
N GLN A 123 7.89 -5.80 5.63
CA GLN A 123 8.45 -4.86 6.60
C GLN A 123 9.64 -4.14 6.01
N SER A 124 9.70 -2.81 6.12
CA SER A 124 10.88 -2.03 5.75
C SER A 124 11.17 -0.97 6.81
N GLY A 125 12.23 -1.21 7.59
CA GLY A 125 12.51 -0.45 8.81
C GLY A 125 11.36 -0.60 9.81
N ASP A 126 10.83 0.54 10.25
CA ASP A 126 9.70 0.62 11.20
C ASP A 126 8.32 0.44 10.54
N TRP A 127 8.26 0.47 9.20
CA TRP A 127 6.99 0.36 8.48
C TRP A 127 6.66 -1.10 8.20
N MET A 128 5.55 -1.58 8.76
CA MET A 128 5.00 -2.90 8.47
C MET A 128 3.62 -2.77 7.82
N LEU A 129 3.45 -3.42 6.67
CA LEU A 129 2.19 -3.48 5.96
C LEU A 129 1.79 -4.93 5.73
N GLN A 130 0.50 -5.20 5.89
CA GLN A 130 -0.09 -6.52 5.73
C GLN A 130 -1.27 -6.45 4.77
N ARG A 131 -1.41 -7.46 3.93
CA ARG A 131 -2.59 -7.71 3.09
C ARG A 131 -3.05 -9.15 3.27
N VAL A 132 -4.36 -9.36 3.24
CA VAL A 132 -4.99 -10.68 3.36
C VAL A 132 -5.83 -10.92 2.12
N ILE A 133 -5.70 -12.10 1.54
CA ILE A 133 -6.42 -12.55 0.35
C ILE A 133 -7.06 -13.88 0.67
N GLU A 134 -8.33 -14.00 0.36
CA GLU A 134 -9.12 -15.19 0.66
C GLU A 134 -9.70 -15.77 -0.62
N VAL A 135 -9.60 -17.09 -0.77
CA VAL A 135 -10.09 -17.84 -1.93
C VAL A 135 -10.81 -19.08 -1.45
N GLY A 136 -12.00 -19.31 -2.02
CA GLY A 136 -12.74 -20.55 -1.84
C GLY A 136 -12.30 -21.59 -2.85
N VAL A 137 -12.02 -22.81 -2.40
CA VAL A 137 -11.72 -23.97 -3.24
C VAL A 137 -12.69 -25.09 -2.90
N LYS A 138 -12.97 -25.94 -3.90
CA LYS A 138 -13.83 -27.10 -3.75
C LYS A 138 -13.00 -28.35 -3.96
N SER A 139 -13.21 -29.38 -3.16
CA SER A 139 -12.61 -30.68 -3.41
C SER A 139 -13.13 -31.26 -4.73
N ASP A 140 -12.24 -31.84 -5.53
CA ASP A 140 -12.68 -32.63 -6.67
C ASP A 140 -13.36 -33.91 -6.17
N SER A 141 -14.52 -34.19 -6.75
CA SER A 141 -15.21 -35.47 -6.58
C SER A 141 -14.46 -36.50 -7.41
N LEU A 142 -13.64 -37.34 -6.76
CA LEU A 142 -13.24 -38.62 -7.35
C LEU A 142 -14.48 -39.51 -7.56
#